data_AF-A0AAN8NJM9-F1
#
_entry.id   AF-A0AAN8NJM9-F1
#
_cell.length_a   1.000
_cell.length_b   1.000
_cell.length_c   1.000
_cell.angle_alpha   90.00
_cell.angle_beta   90.00
_cell.angle_gamma   90.00
#
_symmetry.space_group_name_H-M   'P 1'
#
loop_
_entity.id
_entity.type
_entity.pdbx_description
1 polymer ?
#
loop_
_entity_poly.entity_id
_entity_poly.type
_entity_poly.pdbx_seq_one_letter_code
_entity_poly.pdbx_strand_id
1 'polypeptide(L)'
;MSATLAQHESEFTAGPSSAQRPPRIPKPKTLKHGLSQSVVQEAFEVDYYLSKTDNWKHFKIAAVVKVLRSCCEGPILEHKSEFEPIVIGFKHQSEHLKNKVYDKFINNIYSGNISPKLRELLFDMLESTSEDRWLFIWLAGLMMRGWRRLPNWHEGLASYSPSSAQLASDETPEPTTYLPAQAERKSPLGIDERK
;
A
#
# COMPACT_ATOMS: atom_id res chain seq x y z
N MET A 1 -15.87 -77.39 8.63
CA MET A 1 -15.35 -76.31 7.76
C MET A 1 -15.52 -75.01 8.55
N SER A 2 -14.41 -74.37 8.90
CA SER A 2 -14.30 -73.32 9.92
C SER A 2 -14.44 -71.90 9.35
N ALA A 3 -14.97 -70.98 10.17
CA ALA A 3 -14.57 -69.57 10.38
C ALA A 3 -14.59 -68.59 9.18
N THR A 4 -15.33 -67.46 9.14
CA THR A 4 -15.24 -66.17 9.90
C THR A 4 -15.20 -65.04 8.83
N LEU A 5 -16.19 -64.17 8.67
CA LEU A 5 -16.48 -62.87 9.33
C LEU A 5 -15.84 -61.63 8.63
N ALA A 6 -16.71 -60.68 8.24
CA ALA A 6 -16.51 -59.23 8.08
C ALA A 6 -15.55 -58.76 6.93
N GLN A 7 -15.60 -57.54 6.39
CA GLN A 7 -15.99 -56.25 6.94
C GLN A 7 -16.61 -55.33 5.87
N HIS A 8 -17.49 -54.48 6.38
CA HIS A 8 -18.10 -53.33 5.76
C HIS A 8 -17.14 -52.15 5.95
N GLU A 9 -16.43 -51.72 4.90
CA GLU A 9 -15.57 -50.53 4.96
C GLU A 9 -16.39 -49.28 4.68
N SER A 10 -16.82 -48.69 5.79
CA SER A 10 -17.22 -47.29 5.90
C SER A 10 -15.95 -46.45 6.08
N GLU A 11 -15.49 -45.78 5.03
CA GLU A 11 -14.49 -44.70 5.15
C GLU A 11 -15.04 -43.40 4.56
N PHE A 12 -16.00 -42.80 5.28
CA PHE A 12 -16.13 -41.35 5.32
C PHE A 12 -15.45 -40.85 6.60
N THR A 13 -14.14 -40.70 6.53
CA THR A 13 -13.35 -40.06 7.59
C THR A 13 -12.94 -38.68 7.09
N ALA A 14 -13.89 -37.74 7.10
CA ALA A 14 -13.57 -36.32 7.17
C ALA A 14 -12.99 -36.07 8.57
N GLY A 15 -11.69 -36.32 8.71
CA GLY A 15 -10.95 -36.01 9.94
C GLY A 15 -11.03 -34.51 10.25
N PRO A 16 -10.91 -34.12 11.53
CA PRO A 16 -10.86 -32.72 11.93
C PRO A 16 -9.70 -32.05 11.21
N SER A 17 -9.97 -30.93 10.55
CA SER A 17 -8.96 -30.11 9.88
C SER A 17 -7.82 -29.86 10.85
N SER A 18 -6.72 -30.58 10.69
CA SER A 18 -5.45 -30.18 11.27
C SER A 18 -5.20 -28.75 10.83
N ALA A 19 -4.66 -27.93 11.73
CA ALA A 19 -4.25 -26.57 11.40
C ALA A 19 -3.20 -26.65 10.29
N GLN A 20 -3.65 -26.66 9.04
CA GLN A 20 -2.78 -26.67 7.88
C GLN A 20 -2.02 -25.36 7.92
N ARG A 21 -0.70 -25.49 8.02
CA ARG A 21 0.20 -24.36 7.91
C ARG A 21 0.00 -23.73 6.52
N PRO A 22 -0.07 -22.40 6.41
CA PRO A 22 -0.20 -21.76 5.10
C PRO A 22 0.99 -22.14 4.20
N PRO A 23 0.76 -22.45 2.90
CA PRO A 23 1.80 -22.91 2.00
C PRO A 23 2.76 -21.78 1.63
N ARG A 24 4.04 -22.06 1.35
CA ARG A 24 4.95 -21.03 0.83
C ARG A 24 4.47 -20.55 -0.55
N ILE A 25 4.38 -19.25 -0.73
CA ILE A 25 4.07 -18.59 -2.00
C ILE A 25 5.27 -17.73 -2.40
N PRO A 26 6.06 -18.16 -3.41
CA PRO A 26 7.21 -17.39 -3.86
C PRO A 26 6.74 -16.11 -4.57
N LYS A 27 7.63 -15.10 -4.62
CA LYS A 27 7.36 -13.87 -5.35
C LYS A 27 7.06 -14.18 -6.83
N PRO A 28 5.94 -13.71 -7.40
CA PRO A 28 5.63 -13.95 -8.80
C PRO A 28 6.69 -13.37 -9.75
N LYS A 29 7.07 -14.16 -10.77
CA LYS A 29 8.00 -13.73 -11.81
C LYS A 29 7.26 -12.87 -12.84
N THR A 30 7.47 -11.56 -12.82
CA THR A 30 6.84 -10.64 -13.77
C THR A 30 7.83 -10.19 -14.85
N LEU A 31 7.50 -10.41 -16.13
CA LEU A 31 8.41 -10.14 -17.27
C LEU A 31 8.54 -8.66 -17.66
N LYS A 32 7.53 -7.82 -17.40
CA LYS A 32 7.50 -6.42 -17.91
C LYS A 32 6.97 -5.37 -16.94
N HIS A 33 6.05 -5.73 -16.05
CA HIS A 33 5.39 -4.80 -15.13
C HIS A 33 5.65 -5.19 -13.68
N GLY A 34 5.70 -4.22 -12.78
CA GLY A 34 5.71 -4.52 -11.34
C GLY A 34 4.46 -5.32 -10.94
N LEU A 35 4.52 -6.03 -9.83
CA LEU A 35 3.39 -6.78 -9.28
C LEU A 35 2.11 -5.93 -9.23
N SER A 36 1.03 -6.43 -9.82
CA SER A 36 -0.31 -5.86 -9.78
C SER A 36 -1.18 -6.62 -8.76
N GLN A 37 -2.36 -6.09 -8.43
CA GLN A 37 -3.31 -6.83 -7.59
C GLN A 37 -3.77 -8.14 -8.23
N SER A 38 -3.91 -8.20 -9.57
CA SER A 38 -4.30 -9.42 -10.27
C SER A 38 -3.23 -10.52 -10.16
N VAL A 39 -1.95 -10.15 -10.32
CA VAL A 39 -0.83 -11.09 -10.17
C VAL A 39 -0.70 -11.56 -8.72
N VAL A 40 -0.98 -10.68 -7.75
CA VAL A 40 -1.07 -11.09 -6.34
C VAL A 40 -2.22 -12.08 -6.16
N GLN A 41 -3.41 -11.83 -6.72
CA GLN A 41 -4.53 -12.75 -6.61
C GLN A 41 -4.16 -14.14 -7.13
N GLU A 42 -3.65 -14.22 -8.35
CA GLU A 42 -3.23 -15.47 -9.00
C GLU A 42 -2.23 -16.25 -8.14
N ALA A 43 -1.28 -15.55 -7.49
CA ALA A 43 -0.32 -16.19 -6.59
C ALA A 43 -0.96 -16.85 -5.36
N PHE A 44 -2.13 -16.36 -4.93
CA PHE A 44 -2.90 -16.89 -3.81
C PHE A 44 -4.08 -17.78 -4.24
N GLU A 45 -4.27 -18.05 -5.54
CA GLU A 45 -5.25 -19.02 -6.06
C GLU A 45 -4.74 -20.47 -5.93
N VAL A 46 -4.39 -20.85 -4.70
CA VAL A 46 -3.99 -22.21 -4.32
C VAL A 46 -5.01 -22.82 -3.36
N ASP A 47 -5.12 -24.15 -3.35
CA ASP A 47 -6.16 -24.91 -2.64
C ASP A 47 -6.38 -24.45 -1.19
N TYR A 48 -5.29 -24.16 -0.47
CA TYR A 48 -5.35 -23.65 0.89
C TYR A 48 -6.22 -22.39 1.02
N TYR A 49 -5.94 -21.36 0.22
CA TYR A 49 -6.66 -20.08 0.30
C TYR A 49 -8.02 -20.15 -0.38
N LEU A 50 -8.18 -20.93 -1.45
CA LEU A 50 -9.47 -21.17 -2.08
C LEU A 50 -10.44 -21.83 -1.10
N SER A 51 -9.99 -22.82 -0.34
CA SER A 51 -10.77 -23.45 0.74
C SER A 51 -11.05 -22.46 1.87
N LYS A 52 -10.02 -21.77 2.39
CA LYS A 52 -10.14 -20.86 3.53
C LYS A 52 -11.05 -19.65 3.27
N THR A 53 -11.11 -19.17 2.03
CA THR A 53 -11.86 -17.96 1.65
C THR A 53 -13.18 -18.26 0.94
N ASP A 54 -13.53 -19.54 0.78
CA ASP A 54 -14.61 -20.03 -0.10
C ASP A 54 -14.53 -19.38 -1.49
N ASN A 55 -13.43 -19.65 -2.21
CA ASN A 55 -13.12 -19.07 -3.52
C ASN A 55 -13.23 -17.53 -3.53
N TRP A 56 -12.69 -16.86 -2.50
CA TRP A 56 -12.71 -15.40 -2.38
C TRP A 56 -14.12 -14.80 -2.45
N LYS A 57 -15.17 -15.57 -2.09
CA LYS A 57 -16.55 -15.04 -2.05
C LYS A 57 -16.70 -14.02 -0.93
N HIS A 58 -16.17 -14.32 0.25
CA HIS A 58 -16.30 -13.48 1.45
C HIS A 58 -15.17 -12.47 1.62
N PHE A 59 -14.00 -12.75 1.03
CA PHE A 59 -12.84 -11.87 1.08
C PHE A 59 -12.41 -11.57 -0.34
N LYS A 60 -12.54 -10.33 -0.80
CA LYS A 60 -11.96 -9.92 -2.08
C LYS A 60 -10.52 -9.53 -1.88
N ILE A 61 -9.60 -10.00 -2.73
CA ILE A 61 -8.18 -9.68 -2.61
C ILE A 61 -7.92 -8.17 -2.62
N ALA A 62 -8.71 -7.40 -3.39
CA ALA A 62 -8.62 -5.95 -3.43
C ALA A 62 -8.92 -5.32 -2.05
N ALA A 63 -9.89 -5.87 -1.31
CA ALA A 63 -10.21 -5.43 0.05
C ALA A 63 -9.11 -5.83 1.04
N VAL A 64 -8.59 -7.06 0.93
CA VAL A 64 -7.44 -7.54 1.72
C VAL A 64 -6.22 -6.62 1.53
N VAL A 65 -5.86 -6.32 0.27
CA VAL A 65 -4.77 -5.41 -0.07
C VAL A 65 -5.04 -4.00 0.48
N LYS A 66 -6.29 -3.52 0.45
CA LYS A 66 -6.65 -2.21 1.03
C LYS A 66 -6.40 -2.16 2.54
N VAL A 67 -6.77 -3.21 3.27
CA VAL A 67 -6.51 -3.31 4.72
C VAL A 67 -5.01 -3.37 5.00
N LEU A 68 -4.27 -4.22 4.29
CA LEU A 68 -2.81 -4.32 4.45
C LEU A 68 -2.11 -2.98 4.16
N ARG A 69 -2.55 -2.24 3.13
CA ARG A 69 -2.04 -0.89 2.85
C ARG A 69 -2.31 0.06 4.00
N SER A 70 -3.53 0.08 4.53
CA SER A 70 -3.89 0.93 5.67
C SER A 70 -3.03 0.65 6.90
N CYS A 71 -2.71 -0.63 7.18
CA CYS A 71 -1.82 -1.00 8.28
C CYS A 71 -0.36 -0.57 8.02
N CYS A 72 0.06 -0.45 6.77
CA CYS A 72 1.42 -0.13 6.37
C CYS A 72 1.66 1.38 6.23
N GLU A 73 0.63 2.18 5.95
CA GLU A 73 0.73 3.62 5.70
C GLU A 73 1.33 4.41 6.87
N GLY A 74 0.78 4.23 8.08
CA GLY A 74 1.28 4.89 9.29
C GLY A 74 2.78 4.61 9.57
N PRO A 75 3.21 3.34 9.62
CA PRO A 75 4.63 2.98 9.81
C PRO A 75 5.57 3.58 8.75
N ILE A 76 5.14 3.59 7.49
CA ILE A 76 5.91 4.18 6.40
C ILE A 76 6.03 5.70 6.61
N LEU A 77 4.96 6.39 7.02
CA LEU A 77 4.96 7.83 7.29
C LEU A 77 5.85 8.20 8.48
N GLU A 78 5.75 7.43 9.56
CA GLU A 78 6.50 7.66 10.79
C GLU A 78 8.01 7.62 10.55
N HIS A 79 8.49 6.69 9.72
CA HIS A 79 9.91 6.52 9.43
C HIS A 79 10.38 7.23 8.14
N LYS A 80 9.55 8.07 7.54
CA LYS A 80 9.85 8.73 6.25
C LYS A 80 11.17 9.52 6.27
N SER A 81 11.49 10.19 7.37
CA SER A 81 12.74 10.96 7.52
C SER A 81 14.00 10.10 7.57
N GLU A 82 13.87 8.81 7.87
CA GLU A 82 14.98 7.84 7.89
C GLU A 82 15.23 7.24 6.50
N PHE A 83 14.41 7.54 5.49
CA PHE A 83 14.53 6.95 4.17
C PHE A 83 15.72 7.53 3.42
N GLU A 84 16.51 6.65 2.82
CA GLU A 84 17.67 7.04 2.02
C GLU A 84 17.20 7.77 0.74
N PRO A 85 17.58 9.06 0.53
CA PRO A 85 17.02 9.89 -0.53
C PRO A 85 17.42 9.41 -1.93
N ILE A 86 18.63 8.83 -2.05
CA ILE A 86 19.20 8.31 -3.30
C ILE A 86 18.46 7.03 -3.74
N VAL A 87 17.75 6.36 -2.83
CA VAL A 87 17.16 5.05 -3.07
C VAL A 87 15.74 5.15 -3.62
N ILE A 88 15.55 4.72 -4.88
CA ILE A 88 14.31 4.91 -5.67
C ILE A 88 13.11 4.12 -5.13
N GLY A 89 13.30 3.07 -4.31
CA GLY A 89 12.17 2.29 -3.79
C GLY A 89 12.45 1.52 -2.50
N PHE A 90 11.38 1.19 -1.78
CA PHE A 90 11.44 0.57 -0.45
C PHE A 90 12.29 -0.70 -0.38
N LYS A 91 12.24 -1.53 -1.43
CA LYS A 91 13.02 -2.77 -1.52
C LYS A 91 14.53 -2.59 -1.38
N HIS A 92 15.02 -1.38 -1.67
CA HIS A 92 16.44 -1.03 -1.68
C HIS A 92 16.88 -0.25 -0.43
N GLN A 93 15.95 0.08 0.48
CA GLN A 93 16.30 0.71 1.75
C GLN A 93 17.15 -0.25 2.60
N SER A 94 17.80 0.25 3.64
CA SER A 94 18.48 -0.60 4.62
C SER A 94 17.54 -1.65 5.25
N GLU A 95 18.07 -2.84 5.57
CA GLU A 95 17.30 -3.90 6.26
C GLU A 95 16.81 -3.43 7.64
N HIS A 96 17.60 -2.61 8.33
CA HIS A 96 17.22 -2.02 9.61
C HIS A 96 15.92 -1.22 9.50
N LEU A 97 15.83 -0.34 8.51
CA LEU A 97 14.62 0.45 8.25
C LEU A 97 13.44 -0.44 7.84
N LYS A 98 13.67 -1.44 6.98
CA LYS A 98 12.61 -2.40 6.60
C LYS A 98 12.04 -3.12 7.81
N ASN A 99 12.90 -3.55 8.74
CA ASN A 99 12.49 -4.24 9.97
C ASN A 99 11.65 -3.34 10.87
N LYS A 100 12.11 -2.11 11.16
CA LYS A 100 11.34 -1.13 11.97
C LYS A 100 9.92 -0.92 11.43
N VAL A 101 9.81 -0.70 10.12
CA VAL A 101 8.53 -0.49 9.46
C VAL A 101 7.68 -1.77 9.51
N TYR A 102 8.29 -2.93 9.28
CA TYR A 102 7.61 -4.22 9.32
C TYR A 102 7.02 -4.51 10.70
N ASP A 103 7.78 -4.29 11.77
CA ASP A 103 7.33 -4.57 13.14
C ASP A 103 6.11 -3.72 13.51
N LYS A 104 6.11 -2.43 13.16
CA LYS A 104 4.95 -1.56 13.35
C LYS A 104 3.77 -1.94 12.46
N PHE A 105 4.03 -2.35 11.22
CA PHE A 105 3.01 -2.87 10.32
C PHE A 105 2.32 -4.12 10.91
N ILE A 106 3.08 -5.06 11.47
CA ILE A 106 2.55 -6.24 12.17
C ILE A 106 1.74 -5.83 13.41
N ASN A 107 2.26 -4.90 14.21
CA ASN A 107 1.54 -4.38 15.37
C ASN A 107 0.21 -3.74 14.98
N ASN A 108 0.13 -3.04 13.85
CA ASN A 108 -1.11 -2.46 13.36
C ASN A 108 -2.14 -3.51 12.92
N ILE A 109 -1.70 -4.65 12.38
CA ILE A 109 -2.60 -5.78 12.07
C ILE A 109 -3.12 -6.42 13.36
N TYR A 110 -2.23 -6.56 14.36
CA TYR A 110 -2.56 -7.20 15.63
C TYR A 110 -3.54 -6.35 16.46
N SER A 111 -3.22 -5.07 16.66
CA SER A 111 -3.97 -4.12 17.50
C SER A 111 -5.12 -3.42 16.79
N GLY A 112 -5.14 -3.44 15.45
CA GLY A 112 -6.18 -2.80 14.65
C GLY A 112 -7.55 -3.45 14.81
N ASN A 113 -8.59 -2.66 14.55
CA ASN A 113 -9.98 -3.12 14.49
C ASN A 113 -10.24 -3.93 13.20
N ILE A 114 -9.68 -5.14 13.16
CA ILE A 114 -9.78 -6.11 12.06
C ILE A 114 -10.51 -7.33 12.62
N SER A 115 -11.48 -7.86 11.86
CA SER A 115 -12.20 -9.05 12.31
C SER A 115 -11.22 -10.22 12.52
N PRO A 116 -11.44 -11.11 13.52
CA PRO A 116 -10.51 -12.20 13.80
C PRO A 116 -10.21 -13.06 12.58
N LYS A 117 -11.25 -13.37 11.78
CA LYS A 117 -11.14 -14.17 10.56
C LYS A 117 -10.29 -13.51 9.47
N LEU A 118 -10.44 -12.19 9.29
CA LEU A 118 -9.61 -11.45 8.35
C LEU A 118 -8.18 -11.34 8.88
N ARG A 119 -7.99 -11.04 10.17
CA ARG A 119 -6.67 -10.96 10.79
C ARG A 119 -5.87 -12.25 10.62
N GLU A 120 -6.50 -13.40 10.86
CA GLU A 120 -5.90 -14.72 10.63
C GLU A 120 -5.47 -14.87 9.16
N LEU A 121 -6.36 -14.57 8.21
CA LEU A 121 -6.03 -14.60 6.78
C LEU A 121 -4.84 -13.68 6.43
N LEU A 122 -4.77 -12.47 7.00
CA LEU A 122 -3.65 -11.55 6.77
C LEU A 122 -2.33 -12.15 7.26
N PHE A 123 -2.32 -12.75 8.46
CA PHE A 123 -1.12 -13.38 9.00
C PHE A 123 -0.70 -14.61 8.18
N ASP A 124 -1.65 -15.44 7.75
CA ASP A 124 -1.34 -16.56 6.87
C ASP A 124 -0.67 -16.08 5.58
N MET A 125 -1.21 -15.03 4.95
CA MET A 125 -0.64 -14.46 3.73
C MET A 125 0.78 -13.92 3.94
N LEU A 126 1.04 -13.31 5.10
CA LEU A 126 2.38 -12.82 5.46
C LEU A 126 3.33 -13.98 5.76
N GLU A 127 2.87 -15.06 6.39
CA GLU A 127 3.66 -16.26 6.63
C GLU A 127 4.03 -16.95 5.31
N SER A 128 3.05 -17.14 4.41
CA SER A 128 3.26 -17.70 3.07
C SER A 128 4.29 -16.92 2.25
N THR A 129 4.41 -15.63 2.50
CA THR A 129 5.28 -14.71 1.74
C THR A 129 6.47 -14.21 2.56
N SER A 130 6.79 -14.92 3.64
CA SER A 130 7.85 -14.57 4.59
C SER A 130 9.25 -14.54 3.97
N GLU A 131 9.48 -15.37 2.95
CA GLU A 131 10.71 -15.30 2.15
C GLU A 131 10.80 -13.94 1.44
N ASP A 132 11.87 -13.21 1.75
CA ASP A 132 12.10 -11.80 1.36
C ASP A 132 10.96 -10.84 1.75
N ARG A 133 9.99 -11.29 2.56
CA ARG A 133 8.78 -10.55 2.94
C ARG A 133 8.12 -9.87 1.73
N TRP A 134 8.05 -10.57 0.60
CA TRP A 134 7.85 -9.90 -0.70
C TRP A 134 6.51 -9.16 -0.79
N LEU A 135 5.45 -9.68 -0.15
CA LEU A 135 4.14 -9.03 -0.12
C LEU A 135 4.20 -7.70 0.61
N PHE A 136 4.86 -7.68 1.77
CA PHE A 136 5.12 -6.46 2.54
C PHE A 136 5.97 -5.45 1.75
N ILE A 137 7.08 -5.91 1.16
CA ILE A 137 7.96 -5.05 0.36
C ILE A 137 7.22 -4.43 -0.84
N TRP A 138 6.31 -5.21 -1.46
CA TRP A 138 5.46 -4.70 -2.52
C TRP A 138 4.46 -3.64 -2.02
N LEU A 139 3.77 -3.89 -0.91
CA LEU A 139 2.84 -2.94 -0.28
C LEU A 139 3.53 -1.63 0.07
N ALA A 140 4.66 -1.68 0.77
CA ALA A 140 5.46 -0.52 1.13
C ALA A 140 5.97 0.23 -0.11
N GLY A 141 6.39 -0.49 -1.15
CA GLY A 141 6.80 0.10 -2.43
C GLY A 141 5.69 0.87 -3.15
N LEU A 142 4.44 0.43 -3.04
CA LEU A 142 3.28 1.16 -3.57
C LEU A 142 3.07 2.49 -2.83
N MET A 143 3.22 2.50 -1.51
CA MET A 143 3.06 3.71 -0.68
C MET A 143 4.15 4.74 -0.97
N MET A 144 5.41 4.31 -1.06
CA MET A 144 6.53 5.18 -1.42
C MET A 144 6.37 5.83 -2.81
N ARG A 145 5.84 5.11 -3.80
CA ARG A 145 5.61 5.67 -5.14
C ARG A 145 4.53 6.75 -5.16
N GLY A 146 3.52 6.62 -4.29
CA GLY A 146 2.49 7.64 -4.12
C GLY A 146 3.08 8.99 -3.71
N TRP A 147 4.15 8.98 -2.91
CA TRP A 147 4.78 10.21 -2.40
C TRP A 147 5.75 10.87 -3.36
N ARG A 148 6.48 10.08 -4.16
CA ARG A 148 7.37 10.64 -5.20
C ARG A 148 6.62 11.42 -6.28
N ARG A 149 5.29 11.26 -6.36
CA ARG A 149 4.42 12.02 -7.27
C ARG A 149 3.83 13.29 -6.65
N LEU A 150 4.07 13.59 -5.38
CA LEU A 150 3.78 14.93 -4.85
C LEU A 150 4.88 15.89 -5.33
N PRO A 151 4.54 16.99 -6.02
CA PRO A 151 5.53 17.98 -6.42
C PRO A 151 6.11 18.65 -5.16
N ASN A 152 7.44 18.73 -5.12
CA ASN A 152 8.25 19.69 -4.35
C ASN A 152 8.04 19.76 -2.83
N TRP A 153 8.85 19.00 -2.10
CA TRP A 153 9.25 19.33 -0.71
C TRP A 153 10.75 19.62 -0.58
N HIS A 154 11.45 19.71 -1.71
CA HIS A 154 12.81 20.25 -1.77
C HIS A 154 12.76 21.75 -2.05
N GLU A 155 12.24 22.52 -1.11
CA GLU A 155 12.45 23.97 -1.06
C GLU A 155 12.32 24.40 0.39
N GLY A 156 13.46 24.78 1.00
CA GLY A 156 13.52 25.11 2.42
C GLY A 156 14.89 25.04 3.07
N LEU A 157 15.98 24.98 2.31
CA LEU A 157 17.33 25.36 2.78
C LEU A 157 17.99 26.22 1.70
N ALA A 158 17.33 27.33 1.36
CA ALA A 158 18.05 28.47 0.81
C ALA A 158 18.76 29.14 1.99
N SER A 159 20.08 29.08 1.99
CA SER A 159 20.96 29.84 2.88
C SER A 159 20.49 31.28 3.01
N TYR A 160 20.08 31.68 4.21
CA TYR A 160 20.08 33.09 4.58
C TYR A 160 21.55 33.54 4.63
N SER A 161 22.04 34.11 3.53
CA SER A 161 23.20 35.01 3.57
C SER A 161 22.69 36.37 4.06
N PRO A 162 23.17 36.89 5.21
CA PRO A 162 22.83 38.25 5.61
C PRO A 162 23.53 39.23 4.66
N SER A 163 22.71 39.99 3.95
CA SER A 163 23.12 41.05 3.04
C SER A 163 23.71 42.23 3.82
N SER A 164 24.95 42.60 3.49
CA SER A 164 25.50 43.92 3.79
C SER A 164 25.29 44.83 2.59
N ALA A 165 24.40 45.82 2.72
CA ALA A 165 24.48 47.11 2.02
C ALA A 165 23.56 48.13 2.73
N GLN A 166 24.18 49.10 3.41
CA GLN A 166 23.54 50.35 3.86
C GLN A 166 23.72 51.44 2.79
N LEU A 167 22.89 52.49 2.92
CA LEU A 167 22.87 53.83 2.28
C LEU A 167 22.02 53.94 0.99
N ALA A 168 21.11 54.90 0.81
CA ALA A 168 20.61 56.01 1.63
C ALA A 168 19.34 56.62 0.96
N SER A 169 18.48 57.25 1.79
CA SER A 169 17.64 58.45 1.51
C SER A 169 16.54 58.39 0.44
N ASP A 170 15.41 59.10 0.50
CA ASP A 170 14.61 59.87 1.49
C ASP A 170 13.29 60.22 0.74
N GLU A 171 12.31 60.78 1.45
CA GLU A 171 11.05 61.39 0.97
C GLU A 171 9.79 60.50 0.72
N THR A 172 8.81 60.72 1.59
CA THR A 172 7.34 60.51 1.40
C THR A 172 6.71 61.91 1.20
N PRO A 173 5.51 62.11 0.60
CA PRO A 173 4.26 61.57 1.17
C PRO A 173 3.07 61.25 0.21
N GLU A 174 2.13 60.47 0.76
CA GLU A 174 0.65 60.53 0.62
C GLU A 174 -0.11 59.84 -0.55
N PRO A 175 -1.41 59.49 -0.35
CA PRO A 175 -1.98 58.18 -0.70
C PRO A 175 -3.03 58.22 -1.83
N THR A 176 -3.27 57.10 -2.52
CA THR A 176 -4.51 56.93 -3.32
C THR A 176 -4.96 55.47 -3.39
N THR A 177 -6.15 55.23 -2.86
CA THR A 177 -7.01 54.05 -2.97
C THR A 177 -7.40 53.75 -4.42
N TYR A 178 -7.24 52.51 -4.92
CA TYR A 178 -8.12 51.96 -5.97
C TYR A 178 -8.29 50.43 -5.83
N LEU A 179 -9.55 50.00 -5.89
CA LEU A 179 -10.10 48.64 -5.77
C LEU A 179 -9.88 47.77 -7.04
N PRO A 180 -10.10 46.44 -6.97
CA PRO A 180 -9.67 45.48 -7.99
C PRO A 180 -10.66 45.36 -9.15
N ALA A 181 -10.15 45.24 -10.38
CA ALA A 181 -10.96 44.96 -11.57
C ALA A 181 -11.22 43.44 -11.72
N GLN A 182 -12.48 43.05 -11.57
CA GLN A 182 -13.03 41.79 -12.05
C GLN A 182 -12.94 41.74 -13.59
N ALA A 183 -12.47 40.61 -14.13
CA ALA A 183 -12.68 40.27 -15.53
C ALA A 183 -13.87 39.31 -15.62
N GLU A 184 -15.01 39.86 -16.02
CA GLU A 184 -16.24 39.14 -16.34
C GLU A 184 -16.10 38.23 -17.57
N ARG A 185 -16.89 37.17 -17.50
CA ARG A 185 -17.24 36.22 -18.56
C ARG A 185 -17.72 36.94 -19.82
N LYS A 186 -17.30 36.44 -20.99
CA LYS A 186 -17.96 36.72 -22.28
C LYS A 186 -18.25 35.43 -23.05
N SER A 187 -19.54 35.13 -23.13
CA SER A 187 -20.34 34.51 -24.21
C SER A 187 -21.78 34.99 -23.95
N PRO A 188 -22.70 35.16 -24.92
CA PRO A 188 -22.79 34.55 -26.26
C PRO A 188 -23.28 35.52 -27.38
N LEU A 189 -23.41 35.00 -28.61
CA LEU A 189 -24.26 35.39 -29.77
C LEU A 189 -23.57 34.74 -31.00
N GLY A 190 -24.13 33.86 -31.82
CA GLY A 190 -25.49 33.68 -32.30
C GLY A 190 -25.45 33.73 -33.84
N ILE A 191 -26.33 32.98 -34.53
CA ILE A 191 -26.71 33.08 -35.96
C ILE A 191 -25.77 32.31 -36.94
N ASP A 192 -26.19 31.50 -37.91
CA ASP A 192 -27.46 30.86 -38.29
C ASP A 192 -27.18 29.90 -39.48
N GLU A 193 -28.11 28.98 -39.71
CA GLU A 193 -28.45 28.16 -40.87
C GLU A 193 -27.61 28.23 -42.17
N ARG A 194 -27.38 27.04 -42.75
CA ARG A 194 -27.83 26.71 -44.13
C ARG A 194 -27.80 25.21 -44.43
N LYS A 195 -29.00 24.70 -44.69
CA LYS A 195 -29.44 23.62 -45.60
C LYS A 195 -28.47 22.49 -45.97
#